data_AF-A0A9D1ZGZ2-F1
#
_entry.id   AF-A0A9D1ZGZ2-F1
#
_cell.length_a   1.000
_cell.length_b   1.000
_cell.length_c   1.000
_cell.angle_alpha   90.00
_cell.angle_beta   90.00
_cell.angle_gamma   90.00
#
_symmetry.space_group_name_H-M   'P 1'
#
loop_
_entity.id
_entity.type
_entity.pdbx_description
1 polymer ?
#
loop_
_entity_poly.entity_id
_entity_poly.type
_entity_poly.pdbx_seq_one_letter_code
_entity_poly.pdbx_strand_id
1 'polypeptide(L)'
;MKFKPLYALMLSMGALFASCDPSIVDGPSEWSTIAAEDLQLTATPVVVDGLNGNRIVVENKSQINSQWVTSQLIEGQVVNSFSEGEVYVTQLGQQNITFRGFNGSEIVERAMTVQVDTIDYITDAIKNRLCIQEGNSNVPQYFGVYFDEDLIVFEQAMSEDGQGGNTITVVSNPNPVLCTFRWGTATMDTNVGTITTYALGDDMDFTVEILTAGGVTKTYNLGSFSAEVYTQLPAAITQLTGWHPETAPTATKTWKFSEDGKQWGNGNYGDKTASWWTTTIASQGGSTGTMTFDFATKTLTTTIDDPSKDVGNAAGVGSFDLDFSTASGNIICTLRTSGDANVPYPMLINESNVVTHTFQVVTLNDAELWLCAQHTDPSNTEGTFWHFVPVEE
;
A
#
# COMPACT_ATOMS: atom_id res chain seq x y z
N MET A 1 11.93 53.38 44.94
CA MET A 1 12.36 53.33 43.53
C MET A 1 13.88 53.12 43.51
N LYS A 2 14.37 51.91 43.20
CA LYS A 2 15.68 51.57 42.59
C LYS A 2 15.99 50.07 42.75
N PHE A 3 16.75 49.59 41.77
CA PHE A 3 17.11 48.24 41.32
C PHE A 3 17.70 47.23 42.35
N LYS A 4 17.51 45.93 42.01
CA LYS A 4 18.15 44.66 42.48
C LYS A 4 19.69 44.79 42.66
N PRO A 5 20.42 43.95 43.46
CA PRO A 5 20.26 42.49 43.52
C PRO A 5 20.52 41.80 44.89
N LEU A 6 19.79 40.72 45.16
CA LEU A 6 20.21 39.70 46.14
C LEU A 6 20.42 38.39 45.37
N TYR A 7 21.63 38.25 44.82
CA TYR A 7 22.25 36.94 44.63
C TYR A 7 22.70 36.45 46.01
N ALA A 8 22.63 35.13 46.22
CA ALA A 8 22.95 34.40 47.45
C ALA A 8 21.79 34.25 48.46
N LEU A 9 20.81 33.40 48.11
CA LEU A 9 20.35 32.30 48.98
C LEU A 9 19.28 31.43 48.27
N MET A 10 19.60 30.81 47.14
CA MET A 10 18.77 29.73 46.55
C MET A 10 19.68 28.64 45.99
N LEU A 11 20.44 28.02 46.89
CA LEU A 11 21.34 26.90 46.57
C LEU A 11 21.24 25.79 47.61
N SER A 12 20.04 25.56 48.15
CA SER A 12 19.79 24.51 49.15
C SER A 12 18.41 23.86 49.05
N MET A 13 17.84 23.75 47.84
CA MET A 13 16.62 22.95 47.62
C MET A 13 16.69 22.11 46.35
N GLY A 14 17.86 21.52 46.10
CA GLY A 14 18.13 20.60 44.99
C GLY A 14 18.42 19.17 45.43
N ALA A 15 17.90 18.72 46.58
CA ALA A 15 18.18 17.38 47.11
C ALA A 15 16.94 16.64 47.65
N LEU A 16 15.75 16.86 47.08
CA LEU A 16 14.56 16.07 47.39
C LEU A 16 13.74 15.62 46.17
N PHE A 17 14.27 15.79 44.95
CA PHE A 17 13.79 15.04 43.79
C PHE A 17 14.88 14.09 43.32
N ALA A 18 15.32 13.20 44.23
CA ALA A 18 15.70 11.87 43.79
C ALA A 18 14.40 11.25 43.26
N SER A 19 14.13 11.48 41.97
CA SER A 19 13.25 10.61 41.22
C SER A 19 13.78 9.20 41.44
N CYS A 20 13.02 8.39 42.17
CA CYS A 20 13.10 6.95 41.97
C CYS A 20 12.83 6.77 40.48
N ASP A 21 13.88 6.53 39.71
CA ASP A 21 13.77 5.97 38.39
C ASP A 21 13.06 4.62 38.57
N PRO A 22 11.81 4.45 38.13
CA PRO A 22 11.09 3.20 38.34
C PRO A 22 11.67 2.06 37.47
N SER A 23 12.69 2.33 36.65
CA SER A 23 13.31 1.33 35.79
C SER A 23 14.43 0.52 36.45
N ILE A 24 14.85 0.85 37.68
CA ILE A 24 15.81 0.04 38.46
C ILE A 24 15.42 0.07 39.95
N VAL A 25 14.31 -0.57 40.29
CA VAL A 25 14.15 -1.09 41.65
C VAL A 25 14.66 -2.52 41.61
N ASP A 26 15.92 -2.73 42.00
CA ASP A 26 16.35 -4.05 42.43
C ASP A 26 15.45 -4.41 43.62
N GLY A 27 14.53 -5.36 43.37
CA GLY A 27 13.73 -5.93 44.43
C GLY A 27 14.64 -6.46 45.54
N PRO A 28 14.15 -6.56 46.79
CA PRO A 28 14.91 -7.21 47.84
C PRO A 28 15.43 -8.58 47.36
N SER A 29 16.60 -9.00 47.83
CA SER A 29 17.29 -10.26 47.51
C SER A 29 16.49 -11.55 47.80
N GLU A 30 15.21 -11.40 48.13
CA GLU A 30 14.21 -12.42 48.43
C GLU A 30 13.20 -12.60 47.28
N TRP A 31 13.30 -11.84 46.18
CA TRP A 31 12.52 -12.11 44.96
C TRP A 31 13.14 -13.31 44.24
N SER A 32 12.74 -14.51 44.65
CA SER A 32 13.10 -15.74 43.96
C SER A 32 12.58 -15.71 42.53
N THR A 33 13.43 -16.05 41.57
CA THR A 33 13.04 -16.33 40.18
C THR A 33 11.94 -17.39 40.16
N ILE A 34 10.82 -17.12 39.49
CA ILE A 34 9.74 -18.10 39.30
C ILE A 34 10.02 -18.88 38.02
N ALA A 35 10.14 -20.21 38.12
CA ALA A 35 10.29 -21.09 36.95
C ALA A 35 8.94 -21.22 36.20
N ALA A 36 8.98 -21.59 34.92
CA ALA A 36 7.78 -21.62 34.06
C ALA A 36 6.70 -22.57 34.60
N GLU A 37 7.11 -23.71 35.15
CA GLU A 37 6.24 -24.71 35.78
C GLU A 37 5.54 -24.23 37.05
N ASP A 38 6.16 -23.29 37.78
CA ASP A 38 5.67 -22.74 39.04
C ASP A 38 4.72 -21.55 38.85
N LEU A 39 4.58 -21.06 37.60
CA LEU A 39 3.63 -20.01 37.28
C LEU A 39 2.19 -20.47 37.53
N GLN A 40 1.46 -19.67 38.31
CA GLN A 40 0.04 -19.83 38.61
C GLN A 40 -0.78 -19.06 37.58
N LEU A 41 -1.02 -19.69 36.43
CA LEU A 41 -1.71 -19.10 35.28
C LEU A 41 -3.03 -19.81 35.01
N THR A 42 -4.03 -19.04 34.56
CA THR A 42 -5.24 -19.59 33.94
C THR A 42 -5.54 -18.89 32.61
N ALA A 43 -6.14 -19.64 31.69
CA ALA A 43 -6.70 -19.13 30.44
C ALA A 43 -7.99 -19.90 30.17
N THR A 44 -9.12 -19.22 30.31
CA THR A 44 -10.46 -19.82 30.21
C THR A 44 -11.27 -19.09 29.15
N PRO A 45 -11.72 -19.78 28.08
CA PRO A 45 -12.63 -19.19 27.11
C PRO A 45 -13.93 -18.68 27.76
N VAL A 46 -14.41 -17.54 27.29
CA VAL A 46 -15.76 -17.06 27.58
C VAL A 46 -16.74 -17.96 26.83
N VAL A 47 -17.70 -18.55 27.53
CA VAL A 47 -18.69 -19.45 26.92
C VAL A 47 -19.81 -18.63 26.27
N VAL A 48 -20.09 -18.88 25.00
CA VAL A 48 -21.16 -18.26 24.21
C VAL A 48 -22.04 -19.36 23.64
N ASP A 49 -23.34 -19.34 23.97
CA ASP A 49 -24.31 -20.35 23.55
C ASP A 49 -23.88 -21.82 23.80
N GLY A 50 -23.13 -22.03 24.90
CA GLY A 50 -22.63 -23.35 25.29
C GLY A 50 -21.36 -23.80 24.56
N LEU A 51 -20.77 -22.95 23.73
CA LEU A 51 -19.51 -23.18 23.01
C LEU A 51 -18.38 -22.31 23.58
N ASN A 52 -17.13 -22.77 23.47
CA ASN A 52 -15.98 -21.95 23.87
C ASN A 52 -15.79 -20.80 22.86
N GLY A 53 -15.99 -19.57 23.31
CA GLY A 53 -15.81 -18.36 22.51
C GLY A 53 -14.34 -17.99 22.31
N ASN A 54 -14.11 -16.98 21.47
CA ASN A 54 -12.77 -16.56 21.08
C ASN A 54 -12.18 -15.46 21.96
N ARG A 55 -12.95 -15.00 22.95
CA ARG A 55 -12.49 -14.18 24.08
C ARG A 55 -12.08 -15.09 25.22
N ILE A 56 -10.92 -14.83 25.81
CA ILE A 56 -10.31 -15.68 26.84
C ILE A 56 -10.01 -14.82 28.06
N VAL A 57 -10.57 -15.20 29.20
CA VAL A 57 -10.19 -14.63 30.50
C VAL A 57 -8.87 -15.26 30.91
N VAL A 58 -7.86 -14.42 31.12
CA VAL A 58 -6.53 -14.84 31.56
C VAL A 58 -6.22 -14.25 32.92
N GLU A 59 -5.55 -15.03 33.75
CA GLU A 59 -5.17 -14.62 35.11
C GLU A 59 -3.77 -15.14 35.43
N ASN A 60 -2.94 -14.27 36.00
CA ASN A 60 -1.67 -14.59 36.62
C ASN A 60 -1.76 -14.25 38.12
N LYS A 61 -1.70 -15.29 38.95
CA LYS A 61 -1.63 -15.17 40.41
C LYS A 61 -0.20 -15.21 40.95
N SER A 62 0.78 -15.39 40.07
CA SER A 62 2.21 -15.37 40.42
C SER A 62 2.67 -13.93 40.69
N GLN A 63 3.56 -13.74 41.66
CA GLN A 63 4.11 -12.42 42.01
C GLN A 63 5.19 -11.96 41.02
N ILE A 64 4.82 -11.84 39.75
CA ILE A 64 5.69 -11.45 38.63
C ILE A 64 4.90 -10.59 37.63
N ASN A 65 5.59 -9.70 36.91
CA ASN A 65 4.99 -8.92 35.83
C ASN A 65 4.33 -9.81 34.78
N SER A 66 3.28 -9.31 34.15
CA SER A 66 2.41 -10.10 33.27
C SER A 66 2.33 -9.50 31.88
N GLN A 67 2.69 -10.29 30.88
CA GLN A 67 2.37 -10.05 29.48
C GLN A 67 1.68 -11.28 28.90
N TRP A 68 0.63 -11.03 28.12
CA TRP A 68 -0.14 -12.05 27.41
C TRP A 68 -0.01 -11.81 25.93
N VAL A 69 0.39 -12.86 25.22
CA VAL A 69 0.66 -12.87 23.79
C VAL A 69 -0.32 -13.81 23.11
N THR A 70 -1.07 -13.28 22.15
CA THR A 70 -1.96 -14.05 21.28
C THR A 70 -1.60 -13.81 19.81
N SER A 71 -1.89 -14.79 18.96
CA SER A 71 -1.72 -14.68 17.51
C SER A 71 -3.10 -14.61 16.86
N GLN A 72 -3.29 -13.57 16.06
CA GLN A 72 -4.49 -13.35 15.28
C GLN A 72 -4.27 -13.79 13.84
N LEU A 73 -5.37 -14.11 13.16
CA LEU A 73 -5.34 -14.68 11.83
C LEU A 73 -4.81 -13.71 10.77
N ILE A 74 -5.18 -12.43 10.83
CA ILE A 74 -4.74 -11.40 9.86
C ILE A 74 -4.05 -10.21 10.52
N GLU A 75 -4.23 -10.01 11.82
CA GLU A 75 -3.71 -8.86 12.57
C GLU A 75 -2.32 -9.12 13.19
N GLY A 76 -1.79 -10.33 13.06
CA GLY A 76 -0.51 -10.72 13.64
C GLY A 76 -0.58 -10.90 15.15
N GLN A 77 0.51 -10.57 15.84
CA GLN A 77 0.63 -10.79 17.29
C GLN A 77 0.05 -9.62 18.09
N VAL A 78 -0.78 -9.92 19.09
CA VAL A 78 -1.29 -8.94 20.06
C VAL A 78 -0.64 -9.18 21.41
N VAL A 79 -0.20 -8.11 22.06
CA VAL A 79 0.45 -8.15 23.38
C VAL A 79 -0.33 -7.29 24.37
N ASN A 80 -0.76 -7.90 25.47
CA ASN A 80 -1.49 -7.25 26.53
C ASN A 80 -0.71 -7.32 27.85
N SER A 81 -0.72 -6.25 28.65
CA SER A 81 0.01 -6.21 29.94
C SER A 81 -0.95 -5.98 31.11
N PHE A 82 -1.40 -7.07 31.73
CA PHE A 82 -2.22 -7.07 32.94
C PHE A 82 -2.12 -8.41 33.66
N SER A 83 -2.34 -8.41 34.98
CA SER A 83 -2.37 -9.64 35.78
C SER A 83 -3.66 -10.43 35.56
N GLU A 84 -4.78 -9.77 35.33
CA GLU A 84 -6.08 -10.38 35.05
C GLU A 84 -6.82 -9.53 34.02
N GLY A 85 -7.45 -10.17 33.04
CA GLY A 85 -8.21 -9.49 32.01
C GLY A 85 -8.65 -10.42 30.89
N GLU A 86 -9.12 -9.84 29.79
CA GLU A 86 -9.60 -10.55 28.61
C GLU A 86 -8.63 -10.34 27.45
N VAL A 87 -8.24 -11.44 26.80
CA VAL A 87 -7.55 -11.44 25.49
C VAL A 87 -8.45 -12.11 24.46
N TYR A 88 -8.07 -12.07 23.18
CA TYR A 88 -8.84 -12.73 22.14
C TYR A 88 -7.94 -13.38 21.10
N VAL A 89 -8.46 -14.38 20.41
CA VAL A 89 -7.89 -15.01 19.22
C VAL A 89 -8.91 -14.91 18.08
N THR A 90 -8.49 -14.95 16.82
CA THR A 90 -9.43 -14.81 15.68
C THR A 90 -9.51 -16.07 14.81
N GLN A 91 -9.09 -17.21 15.36
CA GLN A 91 -9.11 -18.51 14.69
C GLN A 91 -9.76 -19.57 15.59
N LEU A 92 -10.56 -20.44 14.97
CA LEU A 92 -11.18 -21.61 15.59
C LEU A 92 -10.13 -22.71 15.86
N GLY A 93 -10.50 -23.69 16.68
CA GLY A 93 -9.66 -24.83 17.04
C GLY A 93 -8.78 -24.55 18.25
N GLN A 94 -7.72 -25.33 18.38
CA GLN A 94 -6.78 -25.21 19.50
C GLN A 94 -5.86 -24.00 19.29
N GLN A 95 -5.91 -23.05 20.22
CA GLN A 95 -5.16 -21.80 20.18
C GLN A 95 -4.17 -21.71 21.34
N ASN A 96 -3.01 -21.09 21.10
CA ASN A 96 -2.00 -20.86 22.12
C ASN A 96 -2.12 -19.45 22.69
N ILE A 97 -2.13 -19.37 24.01
CA ILE A 97 -2.03 -18.13 24.78
C ILE A 97 -0.70 -18.17 25.52
N THR A 98 0.23 -17.30 25.13
CA THR A 98 1.59 -17.30 25.69
C THR A 98 1.69 -16.23 26.76
N PHE A 99 1.99 -16.64 27.99
CA PHE A 99 2.39 -15.74 29.06
C PHE A 99 3.88 -15.42 28.96
N ARG A 100 4.25 -14.17 29.23
CA ARG A 100 5.63 -13.69 29.42
C ARG A 100 5.71 -12.98 30.77
N GLY A 101 6.52 -13.52 31.68
CA GLY A 101 6.81 -12.92 32.98
C GLY A 101 8.25 -12.41 33.04
N PHE A 102 8.49 -11.38 33.84
CA PHE A 102 9.81 -10.75 34.00
C PHE A 102 10.37 -11.01 35.40
N ASN A 103 11.37 -11.89 35.49
CA ASN A 103 12.17 -12.19 36.69
C ASN A 103 13.39 -11.25 36.72
N GLY A 104 13.18 -9.97 36.99
CA GLY A 104 14.25 -8.97 36.83
C GLY A 104 14.61 -8.79 35.35
N SER A 105 15.82 -9.19 34.95
CA SER A 105 16.28 -9.14 33.54
C SER A 105 15.95 -10.40 32.73
N GLU A 106 15.49 -11.48 33.37
CA GLU A 106 15.15 -12.73 32.69
C GLU A 106 13.66 -12.78 32.34
N ILE A 107 13.35 -13.27 31.14
CA ILE A 107 11.97 -13.52 30.71
C ILE A 107 11.66 -15.00 30.89
N VAL A 108 10.58 -15.31 31.62
CA VAL A 108 10.00 -16.65 31.71
C VAL A 108 8.75 -16.71 30.82
N GLU A 109 8.64 -17.73 29.98
CA GLU A 109 7.50 -17.92 29.09
C GLU A 109 6.77 -19.23 29.38
N ARG A 110 5.44 -19.21 29.24
CA ARG A 110 4.61 -20.42 29.27
C ARG A 110 3.42 -20.29 28.35
N ALA A 111 3.25 -21.25 27.46
CA ALA A 111 2.06 -21.37 26.62
C ALA A 111 0.98 -22.21 27.31
N MET A 112 -0.26 -21.76 27.18
CA MET A 112 -1.46 -22.51 27.51
C MET A 112 -2.28 -22.71 26.24
N THR A 113 -2.90 -23.87 26.11
CA THR A 113 -3.74 -24.22 24.98
C THR A 113 -5.21 -24.07 25.37
N VAL A 114 -5.98 -23.34 24.58
CA VAL A 114 -7.43 -23.20 24.74
C VAL A 114 -8.12 -23.73 23.48
N GLN A 115 -9.26 -24.40 23.64
CA GLN A 115 -10.10 -24.78 22.51
C GLN A 115 -11.09 -23.65 22.22
N VAL A 116 -11.17 -23.21 20.97
CA VAL A 116 -12.12 -22.18 20.50
C VAL A 116 -13.06 -22.81 19.49
N ASP A 117 -14.34 -22.81 19.81
CA ASP A 117 -15.39 -23.47 19.04
C ASP A 117 -16.25 -22.48 18.24
N THR A 118 -16.26 -21.20 18.64
CA THR A 118 -16.99 -20.14 17.95
C THR A 118 -16.25 -18.80 17.99
N ILE A 119 -16.47 -17.97 16.97
CA ILE A 119 -16.00 -16.57 16.92
C ILE A 119 -17.20 -15.67 17.23
N ASP A 120 -17.25 -15.12 18.45
CA ASP A 120 -18.27 -14.14 18.87
C ASP A 120 -17.75 -12.70 18.80
N TYR A 121 -16.45 -12.51 19.09
CA TYR A 121 -15.78 -11.23 18.95
C TYR A 121 -15.08 -11.12 17.60
N ILE A 122 -15.58 -10.20 16.76
CA ILE A 122 -15.01 -9.89 15.45
C ILE A 122 -14.32 -8.53 15.52
N THR A 123 -13.02 -8.51 15.23
CA THR A 123 -12.22 -7.28 15.18
C THR A 123 -12.64 -6.37 14.03
N ASP A 124 -12.27 -5.09 14.11
CA ASP A 124 -12.55 -4.14 13.03
C ASP A 124 -11.84 -4.53 11.73
N ALA A 125 -10.63 -5.10 11.81
CA ALA A 125 -9.91 -5.60 10.64
C ALA A 125 -10.70 -6.69 9.89
N ILE A 126 -11.24 -7.67 10.62
CA ILE A 126 -12.06 -8.74 10.04
C ILE A 126 -13.41 -8.18 9.56
N LYS A 127 -14.08 -7.33 10.35
CA LYS A 127 -15.35 -6.68 9.95
C LYS A 127 -15.20 -5.89 8.66
N ASN A 128 -14.12 -5.12 8.51
CA ASN A 128 -13.87 -4.30 7.33
C ASN A 128 -13.68 -5.17 6.08
N ARG A 129 -12.88 -6.24 6.18
CA ARG A 129 -12.69 -7.19 5.07
C ARG A 129 -13.96 -7.95 4.72
N LEU A 130 -14.72 -8.42 5.71
CA LEU A 130 -16.02 -9.06 5.48
C LEU A 130 -17.11 -8.08 5.03
N CYS A 131 -16.85 -6.77 5.14
CA CYS A 131 -17.83 -5.71 4.92
C CYS A 131 -19.10 -5.90 5.78
N ILE A 132 -18.96 -6.37 7.02
CA ILE A 132 -20.11 -6.64 7.89
C ILE A 132 -20.91 -5.36 8.08
N GLN A 133 -22.18 -5.41 7.67
CA GLN A 133 -23.16 -4.37 7.89
C GLN A 133 -24.43 -5.01 8.43
N GLU A 134 -24.86 -4.58 9.62
CA GLU A 134 -26.01 -5.16 10.31
C GLU A 134 -27.27 -5.10 9.42
N GLY A 135 -27.91 -6.26 9.23
CA GLY A 135 -29.14 -6.38 8.45
C GLY A 135 -28.97 -6.39 6.92
N ASN A 136 -27.74 -6.33 6.41
CA ASN A 136 -27.47 -6.44 4.98
C ASN A 136 -27.20 -7.91 4.57
N SER A 137 -28.11 -8.52 3.81
CA SER A 137 -28.00 -9.91 3.37
C SER A 137 -26.96 -10.16 2.28
N ASN A 138 -26.41 -9.11 1.66
CA ASN A 138 -25.41 -9.24 0.60
C ASN A 138 -23.99 -9.47 1.14
N VAL A 139 -23.82 -9.35 2.45
CA VAL A 139 -22.57 -9.53 3.17
C VAL A 139 -22.79 -10.47 4.35
N PRO A 140 -21.76 -11.20 4.80
CA PRO A 140 -21.88 -12.05 5.97
C PRO A 140 -22.17 -11.22 7.23
N GLN A 141 -22.72 -11.89 8.24
CA GLN A 141 -22.98 -11.29 9.56
C GLN A 141 -22.05 -11.85 10.65
N TYR A 142 -21.19 -12.80 10.30
CA TYR A 142 -20.23 -13.45 11.19
C TYR A 142 -19.01 -13.94 10.40
N PHE A 143 -17.96 -14.35 11.12
CA PHE A 143 -16.78 -14.98 10.55
C PHE A 143 -16.79 -16.49 10.85
N GLY A 144 -16.62 -17.32 9.82
CA GLY A 144 -16.87 -18.75 9.87
C GLY A 144 -16.08 -19.55 8.84
N VAL A 145 -16.56 -20.75 8.54
CA VAL A 145 -15.83 -21.75 7.72
C VAL A 145 -16.59 -22.19 6.47
N TYR A 146 -17.86 -21.79 6.34
CA TYR A 146 -18.68 -22.14 5.19
C TYR A 146 -18.32 -21.27 3.98
N PHE A 147 -18.20 -21.88 2.81
CA PHE A 147 -18.01 -21.18 1.55
C PHE A 147 -18.77 -21.89 0.44
N ASP A 148 -19.42 -21.09 -0.40
CA ASP A 148 -20.19 -21.49 -1.57
C ASP A 148 -19.95 -20.47 -2.69
N GLU A 149 -19.36 -20.94 -3.79
CA GLU A 149 -18.98 -20.09 -4.93
C GLU A 149 -20.22 -19.54 -5.66
N ASP A 150 -21.32 -20.29 -5.65
CA ASP A 150 -22.57 -19.92 -6.34
C ASP A 150 -23.29 -18.74 -5.67
N LEU A 151 -22.91 -18.39 -4.43
CA LEU A 151 -23.46 -17.25 -3.71
C LEU A 151 -22.79 -15.91 -4.07
N ILE A 152 -21.69 -15.95 -4.81
CA ILE A 152 -20.99 -14.73 -5.24
C ILE A 152 -21.71 -14.17 -6.48
N VAL A 153 -22.17 -12.93 -6.37
CA VAL A 153 -22.76 -12.18 -7.47
C VAL A 153 -21.83 -11.04 -7.82
N PHE A 154 -21.42 -10.97 -9.08
CA PHE A 154 -20.57 -9.92 -9.60
C PHE A 154 -20.95 -9.52 -11.02
N GLU A 155 -20.60 -8.30 -11.39
CA GLU A 155 -20.92 -7.70 -12.69
C GLU A 155 -19.68 -7.02 -13.24
N GLN A 156 -19.30 -7.34 -14.48
CA GLN A 156 -18.34 -6.55 -15.22
C GLN A 156 -19.06 -5.31 -15.78
N ALA A 157 -18.44 -4.14 -15.64
CA ALA A 157 -18.95 -2.95 -16.33
C ALA A 157 -18.88 -3.16 -17.84
N MET A 158 -19.83 -2.60 -18.58
CA MET A 158 -19.88 -2.70 -20.04
C MET A 158 -19.95 -1.30 -20.64
N SER A 159 -19.34 -1.09 -21.81
CA SER A 159 -19.56 0.14 -22.59
C SER A 159 -20.95 0.17 -23.21
N GLU A 160 -21.35 1.32 -23.76
CA GLU A 160 -22.61 1.46 -24.53
C GLU A 160 -22.67 0.50 -25.73
N ASP A 161 -21.52 0.20 -26.34
CA ASP A 161 -21.38 -0.73 -27.47
C ASP A 161 -21.30 -2.20 -27.04
N GLY A 162 -21.39 -2.49 -25.73
CA GLY A 162 -21.36 -3.85 -25.19
C GLY A 162 -19.97 -4.47 -25.07
N GLN A 163 -18.92 -3.66 -25.05
CA GLN A 163 -17.55 -4.14 -24.81
C GLN A 163 -17.27 -4.25 -23.31
N GLY A 164 -16.50 -5.27 -22.91
CA GLY A 164 -16.08 -5.48 -21.53
C GLY A 164 -15.26 -4.31 -21.00
N GLY A 165 -15.73 -3.68 -19.93
CA GLY A 165 -15.07 -2.60 -19.22
C GLY A 165 -13.99 -3.10 -18.28
N ASN A 166 -13.14 -2.19 -17.79
CA ASN A 166 -11.98 -2.50 -16.94
C ASN A 166 -12.29 -2.60 -15.44
N THR A 167 -13.56 -2.78 -15.07
CA THR A 167 -14.00 -2.92 -13.67
C THR A 167 -14.94 -4.11 -13.52
N ILE A 168 -14.73 -4.92 -12.48
CA ILE A 168 -15.68 -5.92 -12.00
C ILE A 168 -16.14 -5.51 -10.60
N THR A 169 -17.45 -5.50 -10.36
CA THR A 169 -18.02 -5.22 -9.03
C THR A 169 -18.63 -6.47 -8.45
N VAL A 170 -18.13 -6.90 -7.30
CA VAL A 170 -18.76 -7.94 -6.47
C VAL A 170 -19.87 -7.28 -5.67
N VAL A 171 -21.12 -7.47 -6.11
CA VAL A 171 -22.32 -6.81 -5.56
C VAL A 171 -22.89 -7.57 -4.36
N SER A 172 -22.66 -8.87 -4.28
CA SER A 172 -23.09 -9.72 -3.17
C SER A 172 -22.11 -10.86 -2.96
N ASN A 173 -21.74 -11.07 -1.71
CA ASN A 173 -20.95 -12.22 -1.27
C ASN A 173 -21.28 -12.48 0.21
N PRO A 174 -22.32 -13.30 0.50
CA PRO A 174 -22.75 -13.58 1.87
C PRO A 174 -21.85 -14.61 2.58
N ASN A 175 -20.79 -15.08 1.94
CA ASN A 175 -19.89 -16.09 2.52
C ASN A 175 -19.20 -15.53 3.77
N PRO A 176 -19.26 -16.22 4.93
CA PRO A 176 -18.66 -15.77 6.18
C PRO A 176 -17.15 -16.02 6.23
N VAL A 177 -16.44 -15.90 5.12
CA VAL A 177 -14.98 -16.11 5.02
C VAL A 177 -14.34 -14.87 4.43
N LEU A 178 -13.09 -14.60 4.80
CA LEU A 178 -12.35 -13.48 4.22
C LEU A 178 -12.05 -13.80 2.76
N CYS A 179 -12.41 -12.91 1.85
CA CYS A 179 -12.15 -13.07 0.43
C CYS A 179 -11.03 -12.12 -0.04
N THR A 180 -10.24 -12.58 -0.98
CA THR A 180 -9.30 -11.79 -1.76
C THR A 180 -9.53 -12.10 -3.23
N PHE A 181 -10.18 -11.17 -3.92
CA PHE A 181 -10.44 -11.26 -5.35
C PHE A 181 -9.23 -10.78 -6.14
N ARG A 182 -8.96 -11.44 -7.26
CA ARG A 182 -7.92 -11.06 -8.21
C ARG A 182 -8.44 -11.10 -9.62
N TRP A 183 -8.07 -10.12 -10.42
CA TRP A 183 -8.34 -10.07 -11.86
C TRP A 183 -7.06 -9.63 -12.58
N GLY A 184 -6.33 -10.59 -13.15
CA GLY A 184 -4.94 -10.36 -13.54
C GLY A 184 -4.07 -9.97 -12.34
N THR A 185 -3.40 -8.81 -12.40
CA THR A 185 -2.59 -8.28 -11.29
C THR A 185 -3.38 -7.45 -10.29
N ALA A 186 -4.60 -7.02 -10.63
CA ALA A 186 -5.46 -6.27 -9.73
C ALA A 186 -5.89 -7.15 -8.55
N THR A 187 -6.04 -6.54 -7.37
CA THR A 187 -6.43 -7.24 -6.13
C THR A 187 -7.45 -6.41 -5.36
N MET A 188 -8.45 -7.07 -4.78
CA MET A 188 -9.41 -6.51 -3.82
C MET A 188 -9.56 -7.47 -2.65
N ASP A 189 -9.35 -7.00 -1.42
CA ASP A 189 -9.29 -7.83 -0.20
C ASP A 189 -10.54 -7.72 0.70
N THR A 190 -11.62 -7.18 0.15
CA THR A 190 -12.95 -7.09 0.75
C THR A 190 -13.93 -8.07 0.11
N ASN A 191 -14.94 -8.50 0.86
CA ASN A 191 -15.94 -9.47 0.38
C ASN A 191 -16.84 -8.91 -0.72
N VAL A 192 -17.10 -7.60 -0.68
CA VAL A 192 -17.82 -6.86 -1.72
C VAL A 192 -17.02 -5.60 -2.08
N GLY A 193 -17.20 -5.10 -3.30
CA GLY A 193 -16.47 -3.93 -3.79
C GLY A 193 -16.19 -4.01 -5.29
N THR A 194 -15.39 -3.07 -5.78
CA THR A 194 -15.00 -2.99 -7.18
C THR A 194 -13.51 -3.24 -7.32
N ILE A 195 -13.15 -4.16 -8.21
CA ILE A 195 -11.79 -4.39 -8.67
C ILE A 195 -11.61 -3.75 -10.05
N THR A 196 -10.55 -2.97 -10.22
CA THR A 196 -10.22 -2.28 -11.47
C THR A 196 -8.91 -2.80 -12.00
N THR A 197 -8.91 -3.30 -13.23
CA THR A 197 -7.68 -3.62 -13.98
C THR A 197 -7.36 -2.50 -14.96
N TYR A 198 -6.10 -2.43 -15.37
CA TYR A 198 -5.68 -1.53 -16.45
C TYR A 198 -4.90 -2.25 -17.56
N ALA A 199 -4.84 -3.58 -17.50
CA ALA A 199 -4.44 -4.38 -18.64
C ALA A 199 -5.66 -4.53 -19.56
N LEU A 200 -5.53 -4.11 -20.82
CA LEU A 200 -6.58 -4.25 -21.83
C LEU A 200 -6.22 -5.32 -22.86
N GLY A 201 -7.25 -5.89 -23.49
CA GLY A 201 -7.16 -6.73 -24.70
C GLY A 201 -7.06 -8.24 -24.43
N ASP A 202 -6.40 -8.65 -23.36
CA ASP A 202 -6.25 -10.07 -23.02
C ASP A 202 -7.31 -10.55 -22.01
N ASP A 203 -7.72 -11.81 -22.16
CA ASP A 203 -8.54 -12.52 -21.17
C ASP A 203 -7.72 -12.74 -19.89
N MET A 204 -8.30 -12.36 -18.75
CA MET A 204 -7.69 -12.53 -17.43
C MET A 204 -8.62 -13.36 -16.54
N ASP A 205 -8.05 -14.31 -15.80
CA ASP A 205 -8.79 -15.05 -14.79
C ASP A 205 -9.27 -14.10 -13.68
N PHE A 206 -10.55 -14.21 -13.34
CA PHE A 206 -11.14 -13.63 -12.15
C PHE A 206 -11.22 -14.72 -11.09
N THR A 207 -10.47 -14.57 -10.00
CA THR A 207 -10.35 -15.59 -8.95
C THR A 207 -10.69 -15.02 -7.59
N VAL A 208 -11.08 -15.90 -6.67
CA VAL A 208 -11.22 -15.58 -5.25
C VAL A 208 -10.38 -16.55 -4.42
N GLU A 209 -9.47 -16.01 -3.63
CA GLU A 209 -8.82 -16.73 -2.54
C GLU A 209 -9.62 -16.48 -1.25
N ILE A 210 -9.98 -17.56 -0.56
CA ILE A 210 -10.67 -17.50 0.72
C ILE A 210 -9.70 -17.77 1.87
N LEU A 211 -10.02 -17.20 3.03
CA LEU A 211 -9.44 -17.56 4.32
C LEU A 211 -10.56 -17.74 5.34
N THR A 212 -10.75 -18.98 5.79
CA THR A 212 -11.78 -19.36 6.76
C THR A 212 -11.36 -19.04 8.19
N ALA A 213 -12.32 -18.97 9.11
CA ALA A 213 -12.06 -18.87 10.56
C ALA A 213 -11.30 -20.08 11.12
N GLY A 214 -11.25 -21.20 10.39
CA GLY A 214 -10.40 -22.35 10.73
C GLY A 214 -8.93 -22.18 10.31
N GLY A 215 -8.58 -21.10 9.59
CA GLY A 215 -7.25 -20.87 9.03
C GLY A 215 -6.99 -21.62 7.72
N VAL A 216 -8.02 -22.19 7.10
CA VAL A 216 -7.90 -22.84 5.78
C VAL A 216 -7.98 -21.81 4.68
N THR A 217 -7.04 -21.87 3.73
CA THR A 217 -7.06 -21.10 2.49
C THR A 217 -7.39 -21.98 1.29
N LYS A 218 -8.09 -21.42 0.30
CA LYS A 218 -8.36 -22.07 -0.98
C LYS A 218 -8.67 -21.04 -2.06
N THR A 219 -8.29 -21.32 -3.30
CA THR A 219 -8.55 -20.44 -4.45
C THR A 219 -9.57 -21.09 -5.38
N TYR A 220 -10.49 -20.27 -5.90
CA TYR A 220 -11.52 -20.64 -6.88
C TYR A 220 -11.42 -19.72 -8.09
N ASN A 221 -11.62 -20.27 -9.28
CA ASN A 221 -11.73 -19.51 -10.53
C ASN A 221 -13.21 -19.22 -10.79
N LEU A 222 -13.58 -17.95 -10.86
CA LEU A 222 -14.94 -17.45 -11.05
C LEU A 222 -15.25 -17.16 -12.53
N GLY A 223 -14.28 -17.31 -13.42
CA GLY A 223 -14.39 -17.10 -14.85
C GLY A 223 -13.18 -16.39 -15.43
N SER A 224 -13.23 -16.18 -16.74
CA SER A 224 -12.22 -15.43 -17.49
C SER A 224 -12.90 -14.26 -18.19
N PHE A 225 -12.32 -13.06 -18.07
CA PHE A 225 -12.91 -11.82 -18.55
C PHE A 225 -11.83 -10.94 -19.17
N SER A 226 -12.11 -10.35 -20.32
CA SER A 226 -11.28 -9.33 -20.96
C SER A 226 -11.75 -7.92 -20.59
N ALA A 227 -10.81 -7.03 -20.32
CA ALA A 227 -11.08 -5.60 -20.33
C ALA A 227 -10.73 -5.06 -21.73
N GLU A 228 -11.72 -4.63 -22.49
CA GLU A 228 -11.51 -4.09 -23.84
C GLU A 228 -11.40 -2.56 -23.83
N VAL A 229 -12.08 -1.92 -22.88
CA VAL A 229 -12.17 -0.46 -22.77
C VAL A 229 -12.09 0.01 -21.33
N TYR A 230 -11.69 1.26 -21.15
CA TYR A 230 -11.71 1.92 -19.84
C TYR A 230 -13.10 2.48 -19.53
N THR A 231 -13.92 1.71 -18.80
CA THR A 231 -15.17 2.22 -18.18
C THR A 231 -14.86 3.06 -16.94
N GLN A 232 -13.73 2.80 -16.28
CA GLN A 232 -13.14 3.65 -15.27
C GLN A 232 -11.73 4.04 -15.71
N LEU A 233 -11.59 5.29 -16.15
CA LEU A 233 -10.32 5.80 -16.64
C LEU A 233 -9.33 6.05 -15.49
N PRO A 234 -8.07 5.59 -15.57
CA PRO A 234 -7.04 6.05 -14.64
C PRO A 234 -6.90 7.57 -14.74
N ALA A 235 -6.96 8.27 -13.60
CA ALA A 235 -6.86 9.73 -13.53
C ALA A 235 -5.60 10.28 -14.24
N ALA A 236 -4.52 9.48 -14.22
CA ALA A 236 -3.28 9.78 -14.90
C ALA A 236 -3.41 9.95 -16.42
N ILE A 237 -4.36 9.27 -17.10
CA ILE A 237 -4.60 9.49 -18.54
C ILE A 237 -5.06 10.93 -18.75
N THR A 238 -6.10 11.34 -18.04
CA THR A 238 -6.60 12.72 -18.10
C THR A 238 -5.53 13.73 -17.72
N GLN A 239 -4.80 13.47 -16.62
CA GLN A 239 -3.75 14.39 -16.18
C GLN A 239 -2.60 14.50 -17.17
N LEU A 240 -2.19 13.42 -17.82
CA LEU A 240 -1.05 13.41 -18.75
C LEU A 240 -1.44 13.93 -20.14
N THR A 241 -2.63 13.59 -20.63
CA THR A 241 -3.00 13.81 -22.04
C THR A 241 -4.13 14.81 -22.22
N GLY A 242 -4.76 15.27 -21.12
CA GLY A 242 -5.95 16.14 -21.18
C GLY A 242 -7.20 15.42 -21.68
N TRP A 243 -7.13 14.11 -21.95
CA TRP A 243 -8.21 13.39 -22.59
C TRP A 243 -9.33 13.07 -21.60
N HIS A 244 -10.57 13.31 -22.05
CA HIS A 244 -11.78 12.98 -21.33
C HIS A 244 -12.73 12.20 -22.24
N PRO A 245 -13.23 11.03 -21.81
CA PRO A 245 -14.13 10.21 -22.61
C PRO A 245 -15.45 10.94 -22.91
N GLU A 246 -15.93 11.75 -21.97
CA GLU A 246 -17.28 12.34 -22.02
C GLU A 246 -17.33 13.73 -22.65
N THR A 247 -16.22 14.49 -22.64
CA THR A 247 -16.27 15.94 -22.92
C THR A 247 -15.36 16.39 -24.05
N ALA A 248 -14.29 15.65 -24.38
CA ALA A 248 -13.36 16.07 -25.43
C ALA A 248 -12.53 14.89 -25.96
N PRO A 249 -13.07 14.10 -26.90
CA PRO A 249 -12.35 12.96 -27.48
C PRO A 249 -11.10 13.37 -28.27
N THR A 250 -10.93 14.66 -28.59
CA THR A 250 -9.76 15.21 -29.29
C THR A 250 -8.89 16.09 -28.39
N ALA A 251 -9.11 16.10 -27.07
CA ALA A 251 -8.28 16.90 -26.18
C ALA A 251 -6.85 16.37 -26.17
N THR A 252 -5.92 17.31 -26.23
CA THR A 252 -4.49 17.07 -26.15
C THR A 252 -3.92 17.86 -24.98
N LYS A 253 -2.81 17.41 -24.42
CA LYS A 253 -2.09 18.18 -23.40
C LYS A 253 -0.64 18.30 -23.77
N THR A 254 -0.13 19.53 -23.65
CA THR A 254 1.25 19.89 -23.97
C THR A 254 2.04 20.12 -22.70
N TRP A 255 3.22 19.53 -22.64
CA TRP A 255 4.19 19.67 -21.56
C TRP A 255 5.45 20.34 -22.08
N LYS A 256 6.06 21.19 -21.25
CA LYS A 256 7.38 21.82 -21.51
C LYS A 256 8.28 21.58 -20.30
N PHE A 257 9.59 21.69 -20.48
CA PHE A 257 10.50 21.61 -19.34
C PHE A 257 10.17 22.67 -18.28
N SER A 258 10.37 22.32 -17.01
CA SER A 258 10.24 23.27 -15.91
C SER A 258 11.19 24.46 -16.08
N GLU A 259 10.71 25.65 -15.68
CA GLU A 259 11.48 26.90 -15.69
C GLU A 259 12.23 27.15 -14.37
N ASP A 260 12.08 26.26 -13.38
CA ASP A 260 12.72 26.35 -12.06
C ASP A 260 14.22 25.98 -12.05
N GLY A 261 14.78 25.66 -13.22
CA GLY A 261 16.18 25.26 -13.40
C GLY A 261 16.47 23.79 -13.09
N LYS A 262 15.46 22.97 -12.73
CA LYS A 262 15.62 21.56 -12.36
C LYS A 262 15.03 20.63 -13.41
N GLN A 263 15.50 20.74 -14.64
CA GLN A 263 14.89 20.10 -15.81
C GLN A 263 15.29 18.64 -15.97
N TRP A 264 16.54 18.31 -15.60
CA TRP A 264 17.14 17.00 -15.80
C TRP A 264 18.12 16.68 -14.68
N GLY A 265 18.25 15.41 -14.28
CA GLY A 265 19.14 15.03 -13.18
C GLY A 265 19.10 13.56 -12.81
N ASN A 266 19.68 13.23 -11.65
CA ASN A 266 19.76 11.86 -11.12
C ASN A 266 19.08 11.71 -9.77
N GLY A 267 18.70 10.48 -9.48
CA GLY A 267 18.24 10.03 -8.17
C GLY A 267 18.28 8.51 -8.08
N ASN A 268 17.71 7.97 -7.01
CA ASN A 268 17.46 6.54 -6.95
C ASN A 268 16.28 6.19 -7.88
N TYR A 269 16.38 5.08 -8.59
CA TYR A 269 15.35 4.61 -9.50
C TYR A 269 14.05 4.34 -8.74
N GLY A 270 12.95 4.92 -9.22
CA GLY A 270 11.67 4.90 -8.52
C GLY A 270 11.47 6.00 -7.48
N ASP A 271 12.40 6.94 -7.30
CA ASP A 271 12.13 8.18 -6.55
C ASP A 271 11.04 9.00 -7.25
N LYS A 272 10.33 9.86 -6.50
CA LYS A 272 9.29 10.74 -7.06
C LYS A 272 9.87 11.87 -7.93
N THR A 273 11.11 12.27 -7.66
CA THR A 273 11.83 13.35 -8.34
C THR A 273 13.32 13.02 -8.35
N ALA A 274 14.12 13.75 -9.14
CA ALA A 274 15.58 13.73 -8.98
C ALA A 274 15.96 14.09 -7.54
N SER A 275 16.78 13.25 -6.90
CA SER A 275 17.10 13.36 -5.47
C SER A 275 18.58 13.62 -5.18
N TRP A 276 19.48 13.42 -6.15
CA TRP A 276 20.91 13.61 -5.95
C TRP A 276 21.42 14.94 -6.48
N TRP A 277 21.03 15.31 -7.70
CA TRP A 277 21.34 16.60 -8.29
C TRP A 277 20.44 16.88 -9.50
N THR A 278 20.35 18.14 -9.91
CA THR A 278 19.57 18.61 -11.08
C THR A 278 20.31 19.71 -11.84
N THR A 279 19.95 19.89 -13.11
CA THR A 279 20.48 20.95 -13.98
C THR A 279 19.49 21.34 -15.09
N THR A 280 19.89 22.32 -15.91
CA THR A 280 19.17 22.72 -17.13
C THR A 280 19.66 21.95 -18.36
N ILE A 281 18.78 21.72 -19.32
CA ILE A 281 19.10 21.07 -20.60
C ILE A 281 20.17 21.85 -21.39
N ALA A 282 20.08 23.18 -21.36
CA ALA A 282 21.05 24.05 -22.03
C ALA A 282 22.49 23.86 -21.49
N SER A 283 22.65 23.60 -20.19
CA SER A 283 23.96 23.32 -19.60
C SER A 283 24.60 22.03 -20.11
N GLN A 284 23.79 21.12 -20.64
CA GLN A 284 24.18 19.82 -21.18
C GLN A 284 24.30 19.84 -22.71
N GLY A 285 24.26 21.04 -23.31
CA GLY A 285 24.38 21.22 -24.75
C GLY A 285 23.12 20.86 -25.55
N GLY A 286 22.02 20.51 -24.87
CA GLY A 286 20.73 20.24 -25.50
C GLY A 286 19.91 21.50 -25.77
N SER A 287 18.71 21.28 -26.29
CA SER A 287 17.68 22.31 -26.45
C SER A 287 16.39 21.90 -25.75
N THR A 288 15.67 22.88 -25.22
CA THR A 288 14.33 22.69 -24.67
C THR A 288 13.31 22.46 -25.78
N GLY A 289 12.08 22.21 -25.39
CA GLY A 289 10.99 21.97 -26.32
C GLY A 289 9.71 21.61 -25.61
N THR A 290 8.75 21.14 -26.39
CA THR A 290 7.46 20.67 -25.90
C THR A 290 7.16 19.25 -26.38
N MET A 291 6.32 18.56 -25.63
CA MET A 291 5.69 17.31 -26.06
C MET A 291 4.18 17.39 -25.86
N THR A 292 3.43 17.01 -26.89
CA THR A 292 1.97 17.02 -26.90
C THR A 292 1.46 15.60 -27.07
N PHE A 293 0.64 15.16 -26.11
CA PHE A 293 0.00 13.85 -26.13
C PHE A 293 -1.43 13.97 -26.69
N ASP A 294 -1.74 13.18 -27.71
CA ASP A 294 -3.09 12.92 -28.18
C ASP A 294 -3.46 11.46 -27.90
N PHE A 295 -4.28 11.24 -26.87
CA PHE A 295 -4.64 9.90 -26.43
C PHE A 295 -5.58 9.16 -27.39
N ALA A 296 -6.42 9.89 -28.11
CA ALA A 296 -7.39 9.26 -29.01
C ALA A 296 -6.72 8.69 -30.26
N THR A 297 -5.71 9.39 -30.78
CA THR A 297 -4.94 8.91 -31.93
C THR A 297 -3.67 8.15 -31.53
N LYS A 298 -3.35 8.10 -30.22
CA LYS A 298 -2.09 7.55 -29.68
C LYS A 298 -0.85 8.24 -30.24
N THR A 299 -0.97 9.52 -30.56
CA THR A 299 0.09 10.31 -31.20
C THR A 299 0.87 11.12 -30.16
N LEU A 300 2.19 11.11 -30.28
CA LEU A 300 3.10 12.02 -29.58
C LEU A 300 3.68 12.99 -30.61
N THR A 301 3.54 14.29 -30.37
CA THR A 301 4.22 15.31 -31.16
C THR A 301 5.23 16.02 -30.29
N THR A 302 6.47 16.10 -30.76
CA THR A 302 7.56 16.76 -30.03
C THR A 302 8.11 17.89 -30.87
N THR A 303 8.25 19.06 -30.26
CA THR A 303 8.94 20.21 -30.85
C THR A 303 10.18 20.53 -30.04
N ILE A 304 11.23 21.00 -30.70
CA ILE A 304 12.49 21.41 -30.07
C ILE A 304 12.78 22.85 -30.51
N ASP A 305 13.08 23.73 -29.55
CA ASP A 305 13.16 25.17 -29.78
C ASP A 305 14.32 25.57 -30.72
N ASP A 306 15.44 24.86 -30.58
CA ASP A 306 16.63 24.99 -31.44
C ASP A 306 16.98 23.63 -32.04
N PRO A 307 16.43 23.29 -33.22
CA PRO A 307 16.67 22.00 -33.86
C PRO A 307 18.11 21.84 -34.37
N SER A 308 18.93 22.90 -34.38
CA SER A 308 20.36 22.80 -34.72
C SER A 308 21.21 22.19 -33.60
N LYS A 309 20.63 22.03 -32.40
CA LYS A 309 21.23 21.29 -31.29
C LYS A 309 20.95 19.81 -31.46
N ASP A 310 21.89 19.09 -32.09
CA ASP A 310 21.73 17.67 -32.38
C ASP A 310 21.70 16.77 -31.13
N VAL A 311 22.25 17.23 -29.99
CA VAL A 311 22.28 16.42 -28.76
C VAL A 311 20.88 16.31 -28.16
N GLY A 312 20.29 15.12 -28.26
CA GLY A 312 18.97 14.82 -27.71
C GLY A 312 17.81 15.45 -28.47
N ASN A 313 17.99 15.83 -29.74
CA ASN A 313 16.90 16.29 -30.60
C ASN A 313 15.93 15.13 -30.88
N ALA A 314 14.70 15.28 -30.42
CA ALA A 314 13.62 14.31 -30.59
C ALA A 314 12.39 14.94 -31.29
N ALA A 315 12.61 16.00 -32.09
CA ALA A 315 11.53 16.66 -32.79
C ALA A 315 10.91 15.75 -33.86
N GLY A 316 9.59 15.64 -33.87
CA GLY A 316 8.89 14.79 -34.82
C GLY A 316 7.49 14.45 -34.40
N VAL A 317 6.91 13.49 -35.12
CA VAL A 317 5.63 12.87 -34.81
C VAL A 317 5.87 11.37 -34.66
N GLY A 318 5.36 10.81 -33.57
CA GLY A 318 5.48 9.41 -33.24
C GLY A 318 4.23 8.94 -32.50
N SER A 319 4.34 7.81 -31.82
CA SER A 319 3.28 7.26 -31.00
C SER A 319 3.75 7.05 -29.56
N PHE A 320 2.78 6.90 -28.66
CA PHE A 320 3.06 6.53 -27.28
C PHE A 320 2.11 5.46 -26.77
N ASP A 321 2.59 4.74 -25.76
CA ASP A 321 1.83 3.74 -25.01
C ASP A 321 1.96 4.00 -23.51
N LEU A 322 0.90 3.74 -22.75
CA LEU A 322 0.84 3.88 -21.30
C LEU A 322 0.47 2.53 -20.68
N ASP A 323 1.43 1.95 -19.98
CA ASP A 323 1.30 0.66 -19.35
C ASP A 323 1.13 0.83 -17.84
N PHE A 324 -0.12 0.82 -17.41
CA PHE A 324 -0.51 0.95 -16.00
C PHE A 324 -0.33 -0.36 -15.21
N SER A 325 -0.03 -1.48 -15.87
CA SER A 325 0.22 -2.75 -15.18
C SER A 325 1.54 -2.71 -14.37
N THR A 326 2.43 -1.77 -14.69
CA THR A 326 3.71 -1.58 -13.99
C THR A 326 3.60 -0.71 -12.72
N ALA A 327 2.40 -0.30 -12.32
CA ALA A 327 2.21 0.56 -11.16
C ALA A 327 2.72 -0.13 -9.87
N SER A 328 3.67 0.51 -9.19
CA SER A 328 4.28 -0.03 -7.97
C SER A 328 5.05 1.06 -7.23
N GLY A 329 4.89 1.15 -5.90
CA GLY A 329 5.54 2.19 -5.10
C GLY A 329 5.16 3.60 -5.60
N ASN A 330 6.13 4.36 -6.10
CA ASN A 330 5.90 5.69 -6.69
C ASN A 330 5.60 5.66 -8.19
N ILE A 331 5.71 4.51 -8.85
CA ILE A 331 5.51 4.38 -10.29
C ILE A 331 4.01 4.37 -10.57
N ILE A 332 3.54 5.33 -11.35
CA ILE A 332 2.14 5.47 -11.78
C ILE A 332 1.87 4.57 -12.99
N CYS A 333 2.74 4.63 -13.99
CA CYS A 333 2.72 3.77 -15.17
C CYS A 333 4.07 3.85 -15.91
N THR A 334 4.25 2.97 -16.89
CA THR A 334 5.35 3.08 -17.86
C THR A 334 4.84 3.76 -19.13
N LEU A 335 5.48 4.87 -19.51
CA LEU A 335 5.35 5.54 -20.79
C LEU A 335 6.38 4.96 -21.77
N ARG A 336 5.92 4.48 -22.91
CA ARG A 336 6.77 4.08 -24.04
C ARG A 336 6.52 4.99 -25.23
N THR A 337 7.58 5.41 -25.91
CA THR A 337 7.51 6.23 -27.12
C THR A 337 8.07 5.48 -28.31
N SER A 338 7.59 5.76 -29.52
CA SER A 338 8.11 5.15 -30.75
C SER A 338 7.91 6.06 -31.97
N GLY A 339 8.67 5.81 -33.03
CA GLY A 339 8.71 6.68 -34.20
C GLY A 339 9.70 7.82 -34.04
N ASP A 340 9.46 8.93 -34.72
CA ASP A 340 10.40 10.06 -34.76
C ASP A 340 10.29 10.98 -33.54
N ALA A 341 9.16 10.94 -32.81
CA ALA A 341 8.96 11.71 -31.58
C ALA A 341 9.39 10.94 -30.32
N ASN A 342 9.93 11.68 -29.36
CA ASN A 342 10.21 11.20 -28.00
C ASN A 342 10.05 12.36 -26.99
N VAL A 343 10.22 12.12 -25.69
CA VAL A 343 10.32 13.22 -24.73
C VAL A 343 11.50 14.13 -25.12
N PRO A 344 11.40 15.47 -24.97
CA PRO A 344 12.51 16.35 -25.26
C PRO A 344 13.77 15.93 -24.49
N TYR A 345 14.92 15.86 -25.17
CA TYR A 345 16.20 15.43 -24.60
C TYR A 345 16.16 14.04 -23.91
N PRO A 346 15.82 12.94 -24.62
CA PRO A 346 15.54 11.62 -24.04
C PRO A 346 16.82 10.82 -23.72
N MET A 347 17.84 11.48 -23.19
CA MET A 347 19.19 10.92 -23.01
C MET A 347 19.38 10.37 -21.59
N LEU A 348 20.04 9.23 -21.45
CA LEU A 348 20.50 8.71 -20.16
C LEU A 348 21.84 9.35 -19.77
N ILE A 349 21.86 10.00 -18.61
CA ILE A 349 22.88 10.98 -18.22
C ILE A 349 24.28 10.43 -18.04
N ASN A 350 24.39 9.21 -17.50
CA ASN A 350 25.68 8.56 -17.23
C ASN A 350 25.97 7.38 -18.16
N GLU A 351 25.27 7.29 -19.29
CA GLU A 351 25.40 6.17 -20.24
C GLU A 351 25.85 6.63 -21.61
N SER A 352 26.82 7.55 -21.66
CA SER A 352 27.31 8.10 -22.93
C SER A 352 26.20 8.71 -23.79
N ASN A 353 25.15 9.26 -23.15
CA ASN A 353 23.98 9.79 -23.83
C ASN A 353 23.33 8.72 -24.73
N VAL A 354 22.97 7.57 -24.16
CA VAL A 354 22.07 6.62 -24.82
C VAL A 354 20.65 7.19 -24.83
N VAL A 355 19.98 7.12 -25.98
CA VAL A 355 18.57 7.49 -26.11
C VAL A 355 17.70 6.41 -25.46
N THR A 356 16.76 6.79 -24.60
CA THR A 356 15.73 5.89 -24.07
C THR A 356 14.35 6.21 -24.64
N HIS A 357 13.53 5.18 -24.82
CA HIS A 357 12.13 5.28 -25.24
C HIS A 357 11.18 4.73 -24.18
N THR A 358 11.69 4.45 -22.97
CA THR A 358 10.92 3.85 -21.88
C THR A 358 11.15 4.66 -20.62
N PHE A 359 10.04 5.16 -20.06
CA PHE A 359 10.03 6.05 -18.91
C PHE A 359 8.98 5.57 -17.91
N GLN A 360 9.28 5.65 -16.62
CA GLN A 360 8.31 5.57 -15.56
C GLN A 360 7.77 6.95 -15.27
N VAL A 361 6.44 7.08 -15.22
CA VAL A 361 5.77 8.26 -14.68
C VAL A 361 5.80 8.13 -13.16
N VAL A 362 6.55 9.00 -12.48
CA VAL A 362 6.80 8.90 -11.02
C VAL A 362 6.17 10.02 -10.20
N THR A 363 5.87 11.15 -10.85
CA THR A 363 5.00 12.22 -10.33
C THR A 363 4.15 12.75 -11.48
N LEU A 364 2.85 12.89 -11.27
CA LEU A 364 1.93 13.50 -12.23
C LEU A 364 0.78 14.17 -11.49
N ASN A 365 0.58 15.46 -11.76
CA ASN A 365 -0.56 16.23 -11.29
C ASN A 365 -0.82 17.40 -12.26
N ASP A 366 -1.73 18.30 -11.90
CA ASP A 366 -2.09 19.44 -12.76
C ASP A 366 -0.96 20.47 -12.93
N ALA A 367 0.07 20.46 -12.08
CA ALA A 367 1.16 21.43 -12.09
C ALA A 367 2.48 20.86 -12.65
N GLU A 368 2.75 19.56 -12.50
CA GLU A 368 4.04 18.98 -12.90
C GLU A 368 3.94 17.51 -13.33
N LEU A 369 4.95 17.11 -14.11
CA LEU A 369 5.22 15.75 -14.55
C LEU A 369 6.70 15.43 -14.32
N TRP A 370 6.97 14.36 -13.60
CA TRP A 370 8.30 13.76 -13.51
C TRP A 370 8.34 12.40 -14.18
N LEU A 371 9.31 12.25 -15.08
CA LEU A 371 9.64 10.99 -15.71
C LEU A 371 10.96 10.47 -15.14
N CYS A 372 11.09 9.16 -15.02
CA CYS A 372 12.30 8.46 -14.60
C CYS A 372 12.63 7.35 -15.61
N ALA A 373 13.90 7.15 -15.94
CA ALA A 373 14.34 5.98 -16.70
C ALA A 373 15.48 5.29 -15.96
N GLN A 374 15.41 3.95 -15.93
CA GLN A 374 16.52 3.15 -15.41
C GLN A 374 17.68 3.22 -16.39
N HIS A 375 18.88 3.20 -15.82
CA HIS A 375 20.11 2.94 -16.54
C HIS A 375 20.09 1.53 -17.18
N THR A 376 20.75 1.36 -18.32
CA THR A 376 20.75 0.09 -19.09
C THR A 376 21.40 -1.07 -18.34
N ASP A 377 22.24 -0.79 -17.35
CA ASP A 377 22.67 -1.79 -16.37
C ASP A 377 21.59 -1.96 -15.29
N PRO A 378 20.85 -3.09 -15.28
CA PRO A 378 19.76 -3.31 -14.32
C PRO A 378 20.25 -3.51 -12.88
N SER A 379 21.57 -3.71 -12.66
CA SER A 379 22.15 -3.73 -11.32
C SER A 379 22.35 -2.33 -10.73
N ASN A 380 22.25 -1.30 -11.57
CA ASN A 380 22.31 0.09 -11.14
C ASN A 380 20.95 0.53 -10.61
N THR A 381 20.96 1.03 -9.37
CA THR A 381 19.77 1.63 -8.75
C THR A 381 19.62 3.10 -9.11
N GLU A 382 20.48 3.67 -9.95
CA GLU A 382 20.37 5.04 -10.44
C GLU A 382 19.26 5.18 -11.50
N GLY A 383 18.52 6.28 -11.40
CA GLY A 383 17.59 6.75 -12.42
C GLY A 383 18.00 8.10 -12.99
N THR A 384 17.77 8.28 -14.29
CA THR A 384 17.76 9.61 -14.94
C THR A 384 16.35 10.18 -14.87
N PHE A 385 16.22 11.47 -14.56
CA PHE A 385 14.93 12.13 -14.35
C PHE A 385 14.72 13.34 -15.25
N TRP A 386 13.48 13.57 -15.66
CA TRP A 386 13.03 14.75 -16.41
C TRP A 386 11.85 15.41 -15.71
N HIS A 387 11.87 16.74 -15.65
CA HIS A 387 10.84 17.54 -14.99
C HIS A 387 10.16 18.49 -15.98
N PHE A 388 8.84 18.33 -16.11
CA PHE A 388 8.00 19.12 -16.99
C PHE A 388 6.88 19.81 -16.22
N VAL A 389 6.39 20.91 -16.79
CA VAL A 389 5.20 21.64 -16.38
C VAL A 389 4.25 21.74 -17.57
N PRO A 390 2.91 21.84 -17.36
CA PRO A 390 1.98 22.00 -18.47
C PRO A 390 2.23 23.34 -19.16
N VAL A 391 1.95 23.39 -20.46
CA VAL A 391 1.79 24.66 -21.17
C VAL A 391 0.38 25.16 -20.85
N GLU A 392 0.28 26.32 -20.18
CA GLU A 392 -1.01 26.99 -19.98
C GLU A 392 -1.61 27.37 -21.34
N GLU A 393 -2.88 27.01 -21.58
CA GLU A 393 -3.63 27.38 -22.79
C GLU A 393 -4.14 28.84 -22.75
#